data_AF-A0A7J4I769-F1
#
_entry.id   AF-A0A7J4I769-F1
#
_cell.length_a   1.000
_cell.length_b   1.000
_cell.length_c   1.000
_cell.angle_alpha   90.00
_cell.angle_beta   90.00
_cell.angle_gamma   90.00
#
_symmetry.space_group_name_H-M   'P 1'
#
loop_
_entity.id
_entity.type
_entity.pdbx_description
1 polymer ?
#
loop_
_entity_poly.entity_id
_entity_poly.type
_entity_poly.pdbx_seq_one_letter_code
_entity_poly.pdbx_strand_id
1 'polypeptide(L)'
;MLFQTFSGVRTVPEFLVQLENVGLLDAVLPFILIFAIVFTVIHKTKMLHAAKGIHVLIALVMSLLVVVPHVLGTYPPGQDVVNIINGALPNVSLVIVIIIAALLVLGIFKPEREEAPFGGFLSILSVIAIIYIFGLSAGWWKTLGMLSFLSSPDIQALVVIILVFALVIFLITADKPFDDTVNAFKKIGWLKNNP
;
A
#
# COMPACT_ATOMS: atom_id res chain seq x y z
N MET A 1 -41.79 -13.58 -26.87
CA MET A 1 -41.23 -13.78 -25.51
C MET A 1 -39.74 -13.46 -25.37
N LEU A 2 -39.01 -13.03 -26.41
CA LEU A 2 -37.57 -12.70 -26.31
C LEU A 2 -37.25 -11.19 -26.18
N PHE A 3 -38.27 -10.32 -26.14
CA PHE A 3 -38.09 -8.87 -26.11
C PHE A 3 -38.49 -8.19 -24.77
N GLN A 4 -38.84 -8.97 -23.74
CA GLN A 4 -39.15 -8.43 -22.40
C GLN A 4 -37.99 -8.52 -21.39
N THR A 5 -36.86 -9.12 -21.75
CA THR A 5 -35.72 -9.30 -20.83
C THR A 5 -34.75 -8.10 -20.80
N PHE A 6 -34.89 -7.14 -21.72
CA PHE A 6 -33.98 -5.99 -21.83
C PHE A 6 -34.43 -4.72 -21.08
N SER A 7 -35.53 -4.77 -20.32
CA SER A 7 -36.04 -3.61 -19.55
C SER A 7 -35.55 -3.57 -18.09
N GLY A 8 -34.51 -4.32 -17.73
CA GLY A 8 -34.20 -4.68 -16.35
C GLY A 8 -32.92 -4.11 -15.75
N VAL A 9 -32.19 -3.21 -16.41
CA VAL A 9 -31.04 -2.52 -15.80
C VAL A 9 -31.51 -1.18 -15.31
N ARG A 10 -31.91 -1.11 -14.03
CA ARG A 10 -32.40 0.12 -13.40
C ARG A 10 -31.30 0.82 -12.63
N THR A 11 -30.25 0.10 -12.25
CA THR A 11 -29.14 0.62 -11.45
C THR A 11 -27.79 0.16 -11.98
N VAL A 12 -26.74 0.96 -11.73
CA VAL A 12 -25.35 0.63 -12.12
C VAL A 12 -24.87 -0.70 -11.51
N PRO A 13 -25.18 -1.05 -10.26
CA PRO A 13 -24.81 -2.36 -9.70
C PRO A 13 -25.39 -3.55 -10.48
N GLU A 14 -26.66 -3.48 -10.91
CA GLU A 14 -27.29 -4.53 -11.71
C GLU A 14 -26.59 -4.72 -13.07
N PHE A 15 -26.15 -3.61 -13.68
CA PHE A 15 -25.37 -3.65 -14.92
C PHE A 15 -24.03 -4.36 -14.71
N LEU A 16 -23.30 -4.01 -13.65
CA LEU A 16 -22.00 -4.61 -13.35
C LEU A 16 -22.13 -6.11 -13.07
N VAL A 17 -23.15 -6.52 -12.31
CA VAL A 17 -23.43 -7.94 -12.05
C VAL A 17 -23.76 -8.68 -13.35
N GLN A 18 -24.47 -8.07 -14.29
CA GLN A 18 -24.70 -8.70 -15.61
C GLN A 18 -23.40 -8.86 -16.41
N LEU A 19 -22.51 -7.86 -16.38
CA LEU A 19 -21.20 -7.95 -17.04
C LEU A 19 -20.29 -9.02 -16.41
N GLU A 20 -20.34 -9.14 -15.09
CA GLU A 20 -19.65 -10.19 -14.33
C GLU A 20 -20.19 -11.57 -14.67
N ASN A 21 -21.51 -11.76 -14.69
CA ASN A 21 -22.14 -13.05 -15.00
C ASN A 21 -21.84 -13.56 -16.43
N VAL A 22 -21.58 -12.66 -17.38
CA VAL A 22 -21.18 -13.00 -18.75
C VAL A 22 -19.66 -13.25 -18.86
N GLY A 23 -18.90 -13.04 -17.77
CA GLY A 23 -17.44 -13.18 -17.73
C GLY A 23 -16.71 -12.04 -18.44
N LEU A 24 -17.40 -10.93 -18.76
CA LEU A 24 -16.77 -9.81 -19.45
C LEU A 24 -15.74 -9.12 -18.56
N LEU A 25 -16.06 -8.94 -17.27
CA LEU A 25 -15.13 -8.32 -16.32
C LEU A 25 -13.88 -9.18 -16.11
N ASP A 26 -14.05 -10.50 -16.03
CA ASP A 26 -12.96 -11.47 -15.87
C ASP A 26 -12.00 -11.49 -17.08
N ALA A 27 -12.49 -11.15 -18.27
CA ALA A 27 -11.66 -11.02 -19.46
C ALA A 27 -11.05 -9.61 -19.61
N VAL A 28 -11.87 -8.57 -19.47
CA VAL A 28 -11.50 -7.19 -19.82
C VAL A 28 -10.57 -6.56 -18.80
N LEU A 29 -10.77 -6.80 -17.50
CA LEU A 29 -9.93 -6.23 -16.46
C LEU A 29 -8.45 -6.67 -16.58
N PRO A 30 -8.13 -7.98 -16.63
CA PRO A 30 -6.76 -8.41 -16.82
C PRO A 30 -6.22 -8.04 -18.21
N PHE A 31 -7.06 -8.02 -19.25
CA PHE A 31 -6.65 -7.57 -20.57
C PHE A 31 -6.10 -6.15 -20.56
N ILE A 32 -6.86 -5.19 -20.01
CA ILE A 32 -6.44 -3.79 -19.93
C ILE A 32 -5.16 -3.66 -19.09
N LEU A 33 -5.08 -4.38 -17.98
CA LEU A 33 -3.92 -4.37 -17.09
C LEU A 33 -2.64 -4.84 -17.79
N ILE A 34 -2.66 -6.02 -18.41
CA ILE A 34 -1.49 -6.57 -19.11
C ILE A 34 -1.13 -5.71 -20.33
N PHE A 35 -2.14 -5.28 -21.08
CA PHE A 35 -1.93 -4.37 -22.22
C PHE A 35 -1.21 -3.10 -21.79
N ALA A 36 -1.67 -2.43 -20.75
CA ALA A 36 -1.09 -1.19 -20.27
C ALA A 36 0.35 -1.37 -19.77
N ILE A 37 0.64 -2.46 -19.04
CA ILE A 37 1.98 -2.75 -18.55
C ILE A 37 2.93 -3.03 -19.72
N VAL A 38 2.57 -3.95 -20.62
CA VAL A 38 3.42 -4.33 -21.76
C VAL A 38 3.63 -3.14 -22.69
N PHE A 39 2.56 -2.42 -23.02
CA PHE A 39 2.64 -1.20 -23.83
C PHE A 39 3.58 -0.17 -23.20
N THR A 40 3.40 0.12 -21.92
CA THR A 40 4.22 1.10 -21.20
C THR A 40 5.68 0.69 -21.14
N VAL A 41 5.97 -0.59 -20.88
CA VAL A 41 7.35 -1.10 -20.83
C VAL A 41 8.02 -0.98 -22.19
N ILE A 42 7.37 -1.43 -23.28
CA ILE A 42 7.92 -1.32 -24.64
C ILE A 42 8.12 0.16 -25.02
N HIS A 43 7.14 1.01 -24.70
CA HIS A 43 7.18 2.44 -25.04
C HIS A 43 8.27 3.20 -24.28
N LYS A 44 8.42 2.94 -22.97
CA LYS A 44 9.39 3.64 -22.10
C LYS A 44 10.83 3.17 -22.30
N THR A 45 11.03 1.87 -22.54
CA THR A 45 12.38 1.32 -22.75
C THR A 45 12.96 1.67 -24.11
N LYS A 46 12.14 2.14 -25.07
CA LYS A 46 12.53 2.36 -26.47
C LYS A 46 13.22 1.13 -27.09
N MET A 47 12.95 -0.06 -26.56
CA MET A 47 13.61 -1.31 -26.98
C MET A 47 13.43 -1.57 -28.47
N LEU A 48 12.28 -1.18 -29.01
CA LEU A 48 12.01 -1.18 -30.44
C LEU A 48 12.00 0.28 -30.92
N HIS A 49 12.99 0.64 -31.75
CA HIS A 49 13.00 1.87 -32.56
C HIS A 49 11.94 1.80 -33.69
N ALA A 50 10.73 1.42 -33.33
CA ALA A 50 9.61 1.17 -34.22
C ALA A 50 8.56 2.27 -34.05
N ALA A 51 7.65 2.38 -35.03
CA ALA A 51 6.52 3.28 -34.93
C ALA A 51 5.60 2.92 -33.74
N LYS A 52 4.96 3.93 -33.14
CA LYS A 52 4.06 3.75 -31.97
C LYS A 52 2.97 2.69 -32.21
N GLY A 53 2.50 2.54 -33.45
CA GLY A 53 1.51 1.51 -33.81
C GLY A 53 2.00 0.09 -33.60
N ILE A 54 3.30 -0.18 -33.78
CA ILE A 54 3.89 -1.50 -33.54
C ILE A 54 3.91 -1.81 -32.04
N HIS A 55 4.18 -0.83 -31.18
CA HIS A 55 4.12 -1.02 -29.72
C HIS A 55 2.70 -1.42 -29.26
N VAL A 56 1.68 -0.76 -29.81
CA VAL A 56 0.27 -1.09 -29.52
C VAL A 56 -0.08 -2.49 -30.00
N LEU A 57 0.30 -2.85 -31.24
CA LEU A 57 0.02 -4.17 -31.80
C LEU A 57 0.67 -5.28 -30.96
N ILE A 58 1.94 -5.12 -30.57
CA ILE A 58 2.64 -6.11 -29.74
C ILE A 58 1.97 -6.23 -28.37
N ALA A 59 1.65 -5.12 -27.71
CA ALA A 59 0.97 -5.15 -26.41
C ALA A 59 -0.43 -5.80 -26.50
N LEU A 60 -1.16 -5.56 -27.59
CA LEU A 60 -2.46 -6.17 -27.86
C LEU A 60 -2.34 -7.69 -28.01
N VAL A 61 -1.40 -8.16 -28.84
CA VAL A 61 -1.19 -9.61 -29.04
C VAL A 61 -0.74 -10.28 -27.73
N MET A 62 0.21 -9.68 -27.00
CA MET A 62 0.70 -10.23 -25.74
C MET A 62 -0.37 -10.29 -24.66
N SER A 63 -1.22 -9.26 -24.54
CA SER A 63 -2.33 -9.27 -23.59
C SER A 63 -3.39 -10.32 -23.93
N LEU A 64 -3.76 -10.47 -25.20
CA LEU A 64 -4.67 -11.54 -25.63
C LEU A 64 -4.09 -12.95 -25.36
N LEU A 65 -2.80 -13.15 -25.60
CA LEU A 65 -2.13 -14.43 -25.32
C LEU A 65 -2.18 -14.81 -23.83
N VAL A 66 -2.24 -13.84 -22.92
CA VAL A 66 -2.34 -14.09 -21.47
C VAL A 66 -3.79 -14.29 -21.04
N VAL A 67 -4.72 -13.50 -21.58
CA VAL A 67 -6.12 -13.46 -21.14
C VAL A 67 -6.95 -14.63 -21.67
N VAL A 68 -6.73 -15.05 -22.92
CA VAL A 68 -7.46 -16.18 -23.51
C VAL A 68 -7.33 -17.46 -22.67
N PRO A 69 -6.13 -17.94 -22.31
CA PRO A 69 -5.99 -19.13 -21.48
C PRO A 69 -6.48 -18.94 -20.03
N HIS A 70 -6.55 -17.70 -19.53
CA HIS A 70 -7.12 -17.38 -18.22
C HIS A 70 -8.64 -17.58 -18.23
N VAL A 71 -9.33 -16.97 -19.19
CA VAL A 71 -10.79 -17.05 -19.32
C VAL A 71 -11.24 -18.46 -19.69
N LEU A 72 -10.47 -19.17 -20.52
CA LEU A 72 -10.77 -20.55 -20.90
C LEU A 72 -10.39 -21.58 -19.82
N GLY A 73 -9.70 -21.16 -18.75
CA GLY A 73 -9.23 -22.06 -17.70
C GLY A 73 -8.24 -23.12 -18.19
N THR A 74 -7.49 -22.84 -19.26
CA THR A 74 -6.55 -23.81 -19.87
C THR A 74 -5.16 -23.77 -19.24
N TYR A 75 -4.91 -22.88 -18.27
CA TYR A 75 -3.65 -22.86 -17.53
C TYR A 75 -3.49 -24.12 -16.66
N PRO A 76 -2.25 -24.66 -16.55
CA PRO A 76 -1.95 -25.64 -15.53
C PRO A 76 -2.23 -25.09 -14.12
N PRO A 77 -2.59 -25.96 -13.15
CA PRO A 77 -2.86 -25.53 -11.78
C PRO A 77 -1.73 -24.67 -11.20
N GLY A 78 -2.05 -23.46 -10.75
CA GLY A 78 -1.10 -22.53 -10.14
C GLY A 78 -0.20 -21.76 -11.11
N GLN A 79 -0.37 -21.90 -12.43
CA GLN A 79 0.44 -21.19 -13.45
C GLN A 79 -0.30 -20.06 -14.15
N ASP A 80 -1.48 -19.70 -13.66
CA ASP A 80 -2.27 -18.61 -14.20
C ASP A 80 -1.62 -17.25 -13.87
N VAL A 81 -1.08 -16.61 -14.91
CA VAL A 81 -0.39 -15.31 -14.82
C VAL A 81 -1.30 -14.23 -14.23
N VAL A 82 -2.59 -14.23 -14.57
CA VAL A 82 -3.53 -13.22 -14.05
C VAL A 82 -3.71 -13.40 -12.56
N ASN A 83 -3.88 -14.64 -12.08
CA ASN A 83 -4.01 -14.92 -10.66
C ASN A 83 -2.73 -14.58 -9.88
N ILE A 84 -1.57 -14.87 -10.45
CA ILE A 84 -0.27 -14.51 -9.86
C ILE A 84 -0.15 -12.98 -9.74
N ILE A 85 -0.51 -12.24 -10.79
CA ILE A 85 -0.47 -10.77 -10.78
C ILE A 85 -1.47 -10.20 -9.78
N ASN A 86 -2.70 -10.70 -9.73
CA ASN A 86 -3.71 -10.27 -8.76
C ASN A 86 -3.28 -10.56 -7.31
N GLY A 87 -2.55 -11.65 -7.07
CA GLY A 87 -1.94 -11.94 -5.76
C GLY A 87 -0.72 -11.06 -5.44
N ALA A 88 0.07 -10.67 -6.44
CA ALA A 88 1.29 -9.88 -6.26
C ALA A 88 1.03 -8.36 -6.18
N LEU A 89 0.07 -7.84 -6.96
CA LEU A 89 -0.19 -6.40 -7.10
C LEU A 89 -0.52 -5.68 -5.79
N PRO A 90 -1.38 -6.21 -4.91
CA PRO A 90 -1.63 -5.59 -3.61
C PRO A 90 -0.35 -5.48 -2.77
N ASN A 91 0.47 -6.54 -2.77
CA ASN A 91 1.72 -6.59 -2.02
C ASN A 91 2.76 -5.60 -2.56
N VAL A 92 2.94 -5.53 -3.87
CA VAL A 92 3.86 -4.56 -4.50
C VAL A 92 3.38 -3.13 -4.29
N SER A 93 2.09 -2.86 -4.46
CA SER A 93 1.49 -1.54 -4.20
C SER A 93 1.72 -1.10 -2.75
N LEU A 94 1.54 -2.02 -1.80
CA LEU A 94 1.79 -1.77 -0.39
C LEU A 94 3.26 -1.39 -0.14
N VAL A 95 4.22 -2.12 -0.71
CA VAL A 95 5.65 -1.80 -0.61
C VAL A 95 5.95 -0.39 -1.16
N ILE A 96 5.40 -0.04 -2.32
CA ILE A 96 5.58 1.30 -2.90
C ILE A 96 5.04 2.38 -1.97
N VAL A 97 3.86 2.15 -1.37
CA VAL A 97 3.26 3.09 -0.40
C VAL A 97 4.13 3.23 0.84
N ILE A 98 4.71 2.14 1.38
CA ILE A 98 5.68 2.19 2.50
C ILE A 98 6.84 3.10 2.14
N ILE A 99 7.46 2.89 0.97
CA ILE A 99 8.63 3.65 0.55
C ILE A 99 8.29 5.13 0.42
N ILE A 100 7.15 5.45 -0.21
CA ILE A 100 6.69 6.85 -0.34
C ILE A 100 6.45 7.46 1.04
N ALA A 101 5.76 6.76 1.95
CA ALA A 101 5.50 7.25 3.30
C ALA A 101 6.79 7.48 4.10
N ALA A 102 7.74 6.55 4.01
CA ALA A 102 9.05 6.68 4.64
C ALA A 102 9.83 7.88 4.08
N LEU A 103 9.84 8.07 2.76
CA LEU A 103 10.46 9.22 2.11
C LEU A 103 9.79 10.55 2.52
N LEU A 104 8.46 10.58 2.67
CA LEU A 104 7.73 11.76 3.16
C LEU A 104 8.13 12.10 4.60
N VAL A 105 8.18 11.12 5.49
CA VAL A 105 8.63 11.32 6.88
C VAL A 105 10.07 11.82 6.93
N LEU A 106 10.98 11.18 6.20
CA LEU A 106 12.38 11.61 6.13
C LEU A 106 12.52 13.03 5.55
N GLY A 107 11.70 13.37 4.55
CA GLY A 107 11.67 14.70 3.94
C GLY A 107 11.14 15.77 4.89
N ILE A 108 10.10 15.47 5.66
CA ILE A 108 9.48 16.41 6.62
C ILE A 108 10.40 16.68 7.82
N PHE A 109 11.07 15.65 8.34
CA PHE A 109 11.88 15.77 9.54
C PHE A 109 13.34 16.12 9.29
N LYS A 110 13.70 16.71 8.13
CA LYS A 110 15.07 17.16 7.87
C LYS A 110 15.46 18.22 8.92
N PRO A 111 16.38 17.93 9.86
CA PRO A 111 16.75 18.90 10.87
C PRO A 111 17.53 20.04 10.19
N GLU A 112 17.02 21.26 10.26
CA GLU A 112 17.69 22.46 9.71
C GLU A 112 18.90 22.90 10.56
N ARG A 113 19.09 22.32 11.75
CA ARG A 113 20.21 22.62 12.65
C ARG A 113 20.95 21.36 13.05
N GLU A 114 22.28 21.40 12.95
CA GLU A 114 23.20 20.31 13.31
C GLU A 114 23.16 19.91 14.79
N GLU A 115 22.56 20.71 15.67
CA GLU A 115 22.73 20.58 17.12
C GLU A 115 21.64 19.78 17.87
N ALA A 116 20.64 19.22 17.17
CA ALA A 116 19.57 18.45 17.82
C ALA A 116 19.73 16.93 17.58
N PRO A 117 20.47 16.19 18.43
CA PRO A 117 20.60 14.72 18.32
C PRO A 117 19.26 13.98 18.42
N PHE A 118 18.21 14.63 18.94
CA PHE A 118 16.86 14.06 19.03
C PHE A 118 16.09 14.05 17.70
N GLY A 119 16.41 14.92 16.74
CA GLY A 119 15.69 14.99 15.45
C GLY A 119 15.90 13.75 14.58
N GLY A 120 17.12 13.21 14.57
CA GLY A 120 17.45 11.98 13.84
C GLY A 120 16.84 10.73 14.47
N PHE A 121 16.74 10.67 15.80
CA PHE A 121 16.11 9.53 16.48
C PHE A 121 14.62 9.43 16.19
N LEU A 122 13.91 10.57 16.16
CA LEU A 122 12.47 10.59 15.90
C LEU A 122 12.12 10.16 14.46
N SER A 123 12.95 10.50 13.48
CA SER A 123 12.74 10.08 12.08
C SER A 123 12.98 8.58 11.90
N ILE A 124 14.02 8.01 12.52
CA ILE A 124 14.27 6.57 12.53
C ILE A 124 13.11 5.82 13.19
N LEU A 125 12.65 6.29 14.36
CA LEU A 125 11.52 5.68 15.07
C LEU A 125 10.25 5.70 14.21
N SER A 126 10.01 6.79 13.47
CA SER A 126 8.87 6.94 12.57
C SER A 126 8.94 5.99 11.36
N VAL A 127 10.13 5.81 10.77
CA VAL A 127 10.34 4.83 9.69
C VAL A 127 10.11 3.40 10.18
N ILE A 128 10.61 3.06 11.37
CA ILE A 128 10.38 1.75 12.00
C ILE A 128 8.88 1.53 12.24
N ALA A 129 8.17 2.54 12.77
CA ALA A 129 6.74 2.46 13.00
C ALA A 129 5.95 2.25 11.68
N ILE A 130 6.31 2.95 10.60
CA ILE A 130 5.70 2.76 9.28
C ILE A 130 5.93 1.34 8.77
N ILE A 131 7.18 0.86 8.77
CA ILE A 131 7.53 -0.50 8.32
C ILE A 131 6.75 -1.54 9.14
N TYR A 132 6.61 -1.33 10.45
CA TYR A 132 5.87 -2.22 11.33
C TYR A 132 4.38 -2.24 11.02
N ILE A 133 3.72 -1.08 10.95
CA ILE A 133 2.27 -0.96 10.68
C ILE A 133 1.93 -1.58 9.32
N PHE A 134 2.66 -1.21 8.28
CA PHE A 134 2.39 -1.71 6.94
C PHE A 134 2.80 -3.17 6.76
N GLY A 135 3.89 -3.61 7.40
CA GLY A 135 4.26 -5.01 7.37
C GLY A 135 3.23 -5.90 8.07
N LEU A 136 2.59 -5.41 9.14
CA LEU A 136 1.44 -6.10 9.76
C LEU A 136 0.25 -6.17 8.79
N SER A 137 -0.06 -5.07 8.10
CA SER A 137 -1.12 -5.05 7.09
C SER A 137 -0.83 -5.96 5.89
N ALA A 138 0.43 -6.15 5.53
CA ALA A 138 0.87 -7.04 4.45
C ALA A 138 0.89 -8.52 4.87
N GLY A 139 0.64 -8.83 6.15
CA GLY A 139 0.74 -10.18 6.69
C GLY A 139 2.17 -10.73 6.73
N TRP A 140 3.21 -9.90 6.63
CA TRP A 140 4.62 -10.33 6.71
C TRP A 140 4.97 -10.92 8.06
N TRP A 141 4.34 -10.40 9.11
CA TRP A 141 4.49 -10.86 10.47
C TRP A 141 3.24 -11.65 10.82
N LYS A 142 3.40 -12.94 11.12
CA LYS A 142 2.37 -13.63 11.91
C LYS A 142 2.43 -13.00 13.30
N THR A 143 1.33 -12.47 13.80
CA THR A 143 1.23 -11.99 15.17
C THR A 143 1.78 -13.07 16.08
N LEU A 144 2.84 -12.75 16.83
CA LEU A 144 3.34 -13.63 17.89
C LEU A 144 2.13 -14.06 18.71
N GLY A 145 1.98 -15.36 19.02
CA GLY A 145 0.73 -15.88 19.62
C GLY A 145 0.25 -15.14 20.87
N MET A 146 1.16 -14.45 21.57
CA MET A 146 0.89 -13.56 22.70
C MET A 146 0.12 -12.26 22.33
N LEU A 147 0.21 -11.80 21.08
CA LEU A 147 -0.48 -10.61 20.52
C LEU A 147 -1.65 -11.00 19.60
N SER A 148 -2.10 -12.26 19.61
CA SER A 148 -3.27 -12.70 18.83
C SER A 148 -4.54 -11.92 19.14
N PHE A 149 -4.64 -11.32 20.34
CA PHE A 149 -5.73 -10.41 20.71
C PHE A 149 -5.79 -9.14 19.86
N LEU A 150 -4.65 -8.67 19.32
CA LEU A 150 -4.57 -7.51 18.41
C LEU A 150 -4.96 -7.85 16.96
N SER A 151 -5.11 -9.13 16.62
CA SER A 151 -5.54 -9.54 15.27
C SER A 151 -7.04 -9.39 15.06
N SER A 152 -7.82 -9.12 16.11
CA SER A 152 -9.25 -8.88 15.97
C SER A 152 -9.49 -7.44 15.46
N PRO A 153 -10.28 -7.25 14.39
CA PRO A 153 -10.54 -5.92 13.82
C PRO A 153 -11.08 -4.92 14.83
N ASP A 154 -11.92 -5.38 15.77
CA ASP A 154 -12.56 -4.55 16.77
C ASP A 154 -11.56 -4.02 17.81
N ILE A 155 -10.66 -4.88 18.32
CA ILE A 155 -9.62 -4.47 19.27
C ILE A 155 -8.60 -3.60 18.55
N GLN A 156 -8.27 -3.90 17.29
CA GLN A 156 -7.38 -3.06 16.50
C GLN A 156 -7.93 -1.64 16.34
N ALA A 157 -9.21 -1.51 15.98
CA ALA A 157 -9.86 -0.20 15.88
C ALA A 157 -9.85 0.55 17.22
N LEU A 158 -10.18 -0.14 18.32
CA LEU A 158 -10.18 0.44 19.66
C LEU A 158 -8.77 0.90 20.11
N VAL A 159 -7.74 0.09 19.86
CA VAL A 159 -6.34 0.44 20.17
C VAL A 159 -5.88 1.63 19.34
N VAL A 160 -6.22 1.68 18.05
CA VAL A 160 -5.91 2.82 17.19
C VAL A 160 -6.59 4.09 17.70
N ILE A 161 -7.87 4.01 18.09
CA ILE A 161 -8.60 5.15 18.67
C ILE A 161 -7.93 5.64 19.95
N ILE A 162 -7.57 4.74 20.87
CA ILE A 162 -6.90 5.10 22.12
C ILE A 162 -5.53 5.73 21.86
N LEU A 163 -4.76 5.19 20.92
CA LEU A 163 -3.43 5.67 20.58
C LEU A 163 -3.49 7.06 19.94
N VAL A 164 -4.39 7.27 18.97
CA VAL A 164 -4.61 8.59 18.36
C VAL A 164 -5.08 9.58 19.40
N PHE A 165 -5.99 9.18 20.29
CA PHE A 165 -6.49 10.04 21.37
C PHE A 165 -5.38 10.44 22.36
N ALA A 166 -4.53 9.49 22.77
CA ALA A 166 -3.38 9.75 23.62
C ALA A 166 -2.35 10.67 22.93
N LEU A 167 -2.12 10.48 21.63
CA LEU A 167 -1.26 11.35 20.82
C LEU A 167 -1.82 12.78 20.75
N VAL A 168 -3.12 12.93 20.54
CA VAL A 168 -3.80 14.24 20.52
C VAL A 168 -3.71 14.92 21.88
N ILE A 169 -3.98 14.21 22.98
CA ILE A 169 -3.81 14.76 24.34
C ILE A 169 -2.37 15.17 24.56
N PHE A 170 -1.40 14.34 24.18
CA PHE A 170 0.01 14.64 24.32
C PHE A 170 0.39 15.89 23.53
N LEU A 171 -0.08 16.02 22.29
CA LEU A 171 0.17 17.18 21.43
C LEU A 171 -0.44 18.47 22.02
N ILE A 172 -1.65 18.39 22.56
CA ILE A 172 -2.35 19.54 23.17
C ILE A 172 -1.75 19.90 24.53
N THR A 173 -1.28 18.91 25.29
CA THR A 173 -0.70 19.13 26.63
C THR A 173 0.78 19.56 26.55
N ALA A 174 1.40 19.46 25.38
CA ALA A 174 2.76 19.90 25.11
C ALA A 174 2.89 21.44 25.02
N ASP A 175 2.24 22.17 25.92
CA ASP A 175 2.38 23.62 26.09
C ASP A 175 3.50 24.00 27.07
N LYS A 176 4.29 23.03 27.55
CA LYS A 176 5.46 23.32 28.40
C LYS A 176 6.75 23.24 27.58
N PRO A 177 7.56 24.32 27.52
CA PRO A 177 8.86 24.26 26.88
C PRO A 177 9.69 23.15 27.53
N PHE A 178 10.31 22.32 26.69
CA PHE A 178 11.09 21.12 27.04
C PHE A 178 12.28 21.40 27.99
N ASP A 179 12.52 22.66 28.31
CA ASP A 179 13.57 23.19 29.19
C ASP A 179 13.38 22.77 30.66
N ASP A 180 12.13 22.63 31.13
CA ASP A 180 11.85 22.25 32.53
C ASP A 180 12.20 20.79 32.84
N THR A 181 12.08 19.89 31.87
CA THR A 181 12.43 18.48 32.03
C THR A 181 13.95 18.32 32.13
N VAL A 182 14.71 19.05 31.30
CA VAL A 182 16.19 19.06 31.35
C VAL A 182 16.68 19.66 32.68
N ASN A 183 16.04 20.72 33.16
CA ASN A 183 16.37 21.33 34.45
C ASN A 183 15.99 20.44 35.65
N ALA A 184 14.92 19.64 35.55
CA ALA A 184 14.58 18.64 36.57
C ALA A 184 15.63 17.51 36.65
N PHE A 185 16.12 17.01 35.51
CA PHE A 185 17.22 16.03 35.48
C PHE A 185 18.55 16.61 35.98
N LYS A 186 18.83 17.89 35.70
CA LYS A 186 20.00 18.60 36.23
C LYS A 186 19.92 18.79 37.75
N LYS A 187 18.71 18.97 38.29
CA LYS A 187 18.44 19.15 39.72
C LYS A 187 18.43 17.83 40.51
N ILE A 188 18.23 16.68 39.84
CA ILE A 188 18.27 15.32 40.41
C ILE A 188 19.72 14.79 40.60
N GLY A 189 20.75 15.60 40.33
CA GLY A 189 22.07 15.39 40.94
C GLY A 189 22.94 14.32 40.30
N TRP A 190 22.75 13.99 39.01
CA TRP A 190 23.63 13.05 38.30
C TRP A 190 24.80 13.72 37.55
N LEU A 191 24.81 15.05 37.43
CA LEU A 191 25.90 15.83 36.78
C LEU A 191 26.58 16.81 37.75
N LYS A 192 26.84 16.37 38.97
CA LYS A 192 27.76 17.09 39.86
C LYS A 192 28.89 16.15 40.26
N ASN A 193 29.93 16.17 39.44
CA ASN A 193 31.36 16.07 39.78
C ASN A 193 32.12 15.40 38.64
N ASN A 194 32.83 16.19 37.85
CA ASN A 194 34.25 15.98 37.61
C ASN A 194 34.89 17.35 37.33
N PRO A 195 36.03 17.68 37.96
CA PRO A 195 36.76 18.93 37.76
C PRO A 195 37.32 19.08 36.35
#